data_AF-A0A959RP05-F1
#
_entry.id   AF-A0A959RP05-F1
#
_cell.length_a   1.000
_cell.length_b   1.000
_cell.length_c   1.000
_cell.angle_alpha   90.00
_cell.angle_beta   90.00
_cell.angle_gamma   90.00
#
_symmetry.space_group_name_H-M   'P 1'
#
loop_
_entity.id
_entity.type
_entity.pdbx_description
1 polymer ?
#
loop_
_entity_poly.entity_id
_entity_poly.type
_entity_poly.pdbx_seq_one_letter_code
_entity_poly.pdbx_strand_id
1 'polypeptide(L)'
;IMLGVFDQFFAARGFGVAFWLVVFVHGTLEITGMIMASAAGIILGKSFLFPGTIKRIEAFKQGAKDGVKIMIGLLPVFALAAFFEGFITRLYNDISILTTLIFGLSVIFVVWYFIIYPIRLGRKQFSHTKAEG
;
A
#
# COMPACT_ATOMS: atom_id res chain seq x y z
N ILE A 1 -7.03 -6.31 15.19
CA ILE A 1 -8.04 -6.40 16.26
C ILE A 1 -8.89 -5.13 16.34
N MET A 2 -8.29 -3.92 16.35
CA MET A 2 -9.04 -2.66 16.49
C MET A 2 -10.03 -2.36 15.33
N LEU A 3 -9.58 -2.41 14.07
CA LEU A 3 -10.38 -1.98 12.91
C LEU A 3 -11.65 -2.84 12.68
N GLY A 4 -11.55 -4.15 12.86
CA GLY A 4 -12.70 -5.06 12.72
C GLY A 4 -13.72 -4.95 13.87
N VAL A 5 -13.29 -4.60 15.08
CA VAL A 5 -14.21 -4.33 16.19
C VAL A 5 -15.01 -3.05 15.93
N PHE A 6 -14.36 -2.01 15.40
CA PHE A 6 -15.06 -0.78 15.01
C PHE A 6 -16.03 -1.02 13.84
N ASP A 7 -15.61 -1.75 12.80
CA ASP A 7 -16.51 -2.14 11.70
C ASP A 7 -17.80 -2.80 12.23
N GLN A 8 -17.66 -3.83 13.07
CA GLN A 8 -18.81 -4.52 13.66
C GLN A 8 -19.65 -3.62 14.57
N PHE A 9 -19.02 -2.75 15.36
CA PHE A 9 -19.73 -1.80 16.22
C PHE A 9 -20.57 -0.80 15.41
N PHE A 10 -20.04 -0.24 14.32
CA PHE A 10 -20.77 0.67 13.44
C PHE A 10 -21.84 -0.06 12.61
N ALA A 11 -21.54 -1.28 12.15
CA ALA A 11 -22.49 -2.14 11.45
C ALA A 11 -23.71 -2.47 12.33
N ALA A 12 -23.48 -2.83 13.60
CA ALA A 12 -24.55 -3.11 14.57
C ALA A 12 -25.46 -1.91 14.84
N ARG A 13 -24.99 -0.68 14.58
CA ARG A 13 -25.76 0.57 14.73
C ARG A 13 -26.35 1.10 13.42
N GLY A 14 -26.24 0.35 12.32
CA GLY A 14 -26.76 0.74 11.01
C GLY A 14 -25.86 1.70 10.20
N PHE A 15 -24.64 1.97 10.67
CA PHE A 15 -23.69 2.91 10.06
C PHE A 15 -22.50 2.22 9.36
N GLY A 16 -22.58 0.93 9.06
CA GLY A 16 -21.48 0.17 8.46
C GLY A 16 -20.96 0.79 7.15
N VAL A 17 -21.86 1.13 6.22
CA VAL A 17 -21.45 1.73 4.93
C VAL A 17 -20.75 3.08 5.12
N ALA A 18 -21.24 3.92 6.03
CA ALA A 18 -20.62 5.20 6.34
C ALA A 18 -19.22 5.01 6.96
N PHE A 19 -19.04 4.01 7.83
CA PHE A 19 -17.73 3.65 8.36
C PHE A 19 -16.73 3.32 7.23
N TRP A 20 -17.11 2.45 6.30
CA TRP A 20 -16.24 2.08 5.18
C TRP A 20 -15.90 3.29 4.31
N LEU A 21 -16.88 4.10 3.93
CA LEU A 21 -16.67 5.27 3.06
C LEU A 21 -15.78 6.34 3.70
N VAL A 22 -15.70 6.40 5.03
CA VAL A 22 -14.93 7.43 5.73
C VAL A 22 -13.53 6.92 6.06
N VAL A 23 -13.46 5.72 6.64
CA VAL A 23 -12.20 5.14 7.09
C VAL A 23 -11.34 4.69 5.92
N PHE A 24 -11.94 4.10 4.89
CA PHE A 24 -11.15 3.54 3.79
C PHE A 24 -10.75 4.55 2.71
N VAL A 25 -11.19 5.81 2.79
CA VAL A 25 -10.71 6.88 1.88
C VAL A 25 -9.18 7.01 1.94
N HIS A 26 -8.61 7.11 3.15
CA HIS A 26 -7.16 7.09 3.37
C HIS A 26 -6.69 5.71 3.85
N GLY A 27 -7.50 4.99 4.62
CA GLY A 27 -7.13 3.69 5.19
C GLY A 27 -6.73 2.64 4.13
N THR A 28 -7.30 2.70 2.91
CA THR A 28 -6.88 1.81 1.82
C THR A 28 -5.41 2.03 1.42
N LEU A 29 -4.97 3.29 1.35
CA LEU A 29 -3.58 3.64 1.03
C LEU A 29 -2.63 3.22 2.15
N GLU A 30 -3.03 3.49 3.40
CA GLU A 30 -2.21 3.20 4.57
C GLU A 30 -2.01 1.71 4.80
N ILE A 31 -3.09 0.92 4.74
CA ILE A 31 -3.03 -0.53 4.92
C ILE A 31 -2.17 -1.16 3.83
N THR A 32 -2.35 -0.74 2.57
CA THR A 32 -1.51 -1.21 1.46
C THR A 32 -0.05 -0.81 1.68
N GLY A 33 0.21 0.42 2.10
CA GLY A 33 1.56 0.89 2.42
C GLY A 33 2.22 0.06 3.52
N MET A 34 1.50 -0.28 4.59
CA MET A 34 2.00 -1.15 5.67
C MET A 34 2.32 -2.57 5.19
N ILE A 35 1.50 -3.15 4.31
CA ILE A 35 1.78 -4.46 3.70
C ILE A 35 3.07 -4.40 2.88
N MET A 36 3.25 -3.35 2.07
CA MET A 36 4.45 -3.17 1.24
C MET A 36 5.71 -2.92 2.09
N ALA A 37 5.60 -2.14 3.17
CA ALA A 37 6.68 -1.92 4.12
C ALA A 37 7.08 -3.24 4.83
N SER A 38 6.10 -4.08 5.17
CA SER A 38 6.35 -5.41 5.74
C SER A 38 7.07 -6.31 4.74
N ALA A 39 6.69 -6.29 3.47
CA ALA A 39 7.38 -7.01 2.40
C ALA A 39 8.83 -6.53 2.23
N ALA A 40 9.10 -5.22 2.32
CA ALA A 40 10.46 -4.68 2.32
C ALA A 40 11.28 -5.20 3.52
N GLY A 41 10.67 -5.29 4.71
CA GLY A 41 11.29 -5.92 5.88
C GLY A 41 11.62 -7.40 5.67
N ILE A 42 10.76 -8.15 5.00
CA ILE A 42 11.01 -9.55 4.62
C ILE A 42 12.19 -9.64 3.63
N ILE A 43 12.28 -8.75 2.64
CA ILE A 43 13.42 -8.71 1.70
C ILE A 43 14.74 -8.49 2.44
N LEU A 44 14.74 -7.55 3.38
CA LEU A 44 15.90 -7.26 4.22
C LEU A 44 16.29 -8.46 5.08
N GLY A 45 15.33 -9.05 5.79
CA GLY A 45 15.54 -10.22 6.65
C GLY A 45 16.02 -11.45 5.87
N LYS A 46 15.41 -11.71 4.71
CA LYS A 46 15.82 -12.79 3.79
C LYS A 46 17.27 -12.59 3.34
N SER A 47 17.65 -11.37 2.97
CA SER A 47 19.01 -11.05 2.50
C SER A 47 20.07 -11.27 3.58
N PHE A 48 19.71 -11.05 4.85
CA PHE A 48 20.60 -11.33 5.98
C PHE A 48 20.69 -12.82 6.32
N LEU A 49 19.55 -13.51 6.39
CA LEU A 49 19.45 -14.92 6.80
C LEU A 49 19.98 -15.88 5.73
N PHE A 50 19.76 -15.56 4.45
CA PHE A 50 20.12 -16.39 3.30
C PHE A 50 21.00 -15.62 2.31
N PRO A 51 22.25 -15.29 2.69
CA PRO A 51 23.15 -14.47 1.87
C PRO A 51 23.75 -15.22 0.66
N GLY A 52 23.54 -16.53 0.56
CA GLY A 52 24.14 -17.37 -0.49
C GLY A 52 25.67 -17.39 -0.39
N THR A 53 26.35 -16.91 -1.43
CA THR A 53 27.82 -16.96 -1.57
C THR A 53 28.54 -15.68 -1.14
N ILE A 54 27.82 -14.60 -0.82
CA ILE A 54 28.40 -13.31 -0.41
C ILE A 54 28.43 -13.15 1.12
N LYS A 55 29.24 -12.20 1.61
CA LYS A 55 29.34 -11.93 3.05
C LYS A 55 28.00 -11.39 3.57
N ARG A 56 27.58 -11.81 4.77
CA ARG A 56 26.30 -11.41 5.39
C ARG A 56 26.06 -9.90 5.40
N ILE A 57 27.08 -9.10 5.70
CA ILE A 57 26.98 -7.63 5.72
C ILE A 57 26.79 -7.05 4.31
N GLU A 58 27.40 -7.64 3.29
CA GLU A 58 27.22 -7.20 1.90
C GLU A 58 25.82 -7.57 1.41
N ALA A 59 25.36 -8.78 1.69
CA ALA A 59 24.00 -9.23 1.38
C ALA A 59 22.96 -8.34 2.07
N PHE A 60 23.18 -8.01 3.35
CA PHE A 60 22.33 -7.09 4.09
C PHE A 60 22.29 -5.69 3.46
N LYS A 61 23.44 -5.14 3.07
CA LYS A 61 23.49 -3.84 2.37
C LYS A 61 22.70 -3.86 1.06
N GLN A 62 22.76 -4.97 0.31
CA GLN A 62 21.99 -5.11 -0.92
C GLN A 62 20.49 -5.19 -0.65
N GLY A 63 20.06 -6.04 0.29
CA GLY A 63 18.66 -6.12 0.71
C GLY A 63 18.14 -4.80 1.29
N ALA A 64 18.98 -4.06 2.02
CA ALA A 64 18.65 -2.73 2.55
C ALA A 64 18.44 -1.72 1.44
N LYS A 65 19.29 -1.70 0.41
CA LYS A 65 19.09 -0.83 -0.76
C LYS A 65 17.75 -1.10 -1.43
N ASP A 66 17.39 -2.37 -1.61
CA ASP A 66 16.12 -2.72 -2.26
C ASP A 66 14.91 -2.41 -1.36
N GLY A 67 15.00 -2.68 -0.06
CA GLY A 67 13.97 -2.29 0.90
C GLY A 67 13.78 -0.77 0.97
N VAL A 68 14.86 0.01 0.97
CA VAL A 68 14.80 1.49 0.97
C VAL A 68 14.14 2.03 -0.31
N LYS A 69 14.41 1.44 -1.49
CA LYS A 69 13.71 1.82 -2.73
C LYS A 69 12.19 1.67 -2.59
N ILE A 70 11.74 0.57 -1.98
CA ILE A 70 10.31 0.34 -1.72
C ILE A 70 9.78 1.42 -0.77
N MET A 71 10.48 1.69 0.33
CA MET A 71 10.07 2.72 1.31
C MET A 71 9.98 4.12 0.70
N ILE A 72 10.93 4.51 -0.16
CA ILE A 72 10.90 5.78 -0.88
C ILE A 72 9.69 5.85 -1.81
N GLY A 73 9.31 4.74 -2.45
CA GLY A 73 8.09 4.65 -3.25
C GLY A 73 6.80 4.81 -2.44
N LEU A 74 6.81 4.48 -1.13
CA LEU A 74 5.65 4.61 -0.25
C LEU A 74 5.46 6.01 0.34
N LEU A 75 6.52 6.81 0.44
CA LEU A 75 6.45 8.21 0.91
C LEU A 75 5.35 9.04 0.23
N PRO A 76 5.26 9.13 -1.11
CA PRO A 76 4.19 9.87 -1.76
C PRO A 76 2.80 9.27 -1.49
N VAL A 77 2.70 7.97 -1.27
CA VAL A 77 1.43 7.29 -0.95
C VAL A 77 0.94 7.68 0.44
N PHE A 78 1.82 7.70 1.44
CA PHE A 78 1.48 8.17 2.77
C PHE A 78 1.19 9.68 2.81
N ALA A 79 1.92 10.48 2.04
CA ALA A 79 1.62 11.91 1.91
C ALA A 79 0.22 12.16 1.32
N LEU A 80 -0.19 11.37 0.31
CA LEU A 80 -1.55 11.41 -0.23
C LEU A 80 -2.60 10.95 0.78
N ALA A 81 -2.31 9.90 1.56
CA ALA A 81 -3.21 9.43 2.61
C ALA A 81 -3.45 10.51 3.68
N ALA A 82 -2.38 11.13 4.18
CA ALA A 82 -2.45 12.24 5.15
C ALA A 82 -3.16 13.47 4.57
N PHE A 83 -2.97 13.75 3.27
CA PHE A 83 -3.71 14.80 2.58
C PHE A 83 -5.22 14.49 2.56
N PHE A 84 -5.61 13.27 2.19
CA PHE A 84 -7.03 12.89 2.21
C PHE A 84 -7.62 12.95 3.62
N GLU A 85 -6.88 12.52 4.65
CA GLU A 85 -7.30 12.64 6.03
C GLU A 85 -7.55 14.11 6.44
N GLY A 86 -6.61 15.01 6.13
CA GLY A 86 -6.68 16.41 6.52
C GLY A 86 -7.75 17.23 5.79
N PHE A 87 -8.07 16.89 4.54
CA PHE A 87 -9.01 17.63 3.70
C PHE A 87 -10.42 17.01 3.69
N ILE A 88 -10.54 15.69 3.55
CA ILE A 88 -11.83 15.00 3.34
C ILE A 88 -12.60 14.86 4.66
N THR A 89 -11.90 14.51 5.74
CA THR A 89 -12.53 14.27 7.05
C THR A 89 -13.16 15.55 7.63
N ARG A 90 -12.72 16.73 7.16
CA ARG A 90 -13.27 18.03 7.57
C ARG A 90 -14.54 18.43 6.80
N LEU A 91 -14.79 17.84 5.63
CA LEU A 91 -15.93 18.12 4.76
C LEU A 91 -17.13 17.16 5.01
N TYR A 92 -17.16 16.53 6.19
CA TYR A 92 -18.00 15.38 6.56
C TYR A 92 -19.51 15.63 6.62
N ASN A 93 -19.97 16.88 6.54
CA ASN A 93 -21.34 17.21 6.97
C ASN A 93 -22.47 16.69 6.07
N ASP A 94 -22.18 16.21 4.87
CA ASP A 94 -23.12 15.44 4.07
C ASP A 94 -22.34 14.37 3.33
N ILE A 95 -22.82 13.12 3.36
CA ILE A 95 -22.25 11.98 2.65
C ILE A 95 -22.41 12.24 1.15
N SER A 96 -21.50 13.05 0.64
CA SER A 96 -21.48 13.60 -0.70
C SER A 96 -20.91 12.57 -1.68
N ILE A 97 -21.41 12.62 -2.91
CA ILE A 97 -20.86 11.99 -4.11
C ILE A 97 -19.33 12.14 -4.17
N LEU A 98 -18.78 13.24 -3.65
CA LEU A 98 -17.35 13.51 -3.59
C LEU A 98 -16.57 12.49 -2.75
N THR A 99 -17.06 12.10 -1.57
CA THR A 99 -16.38 11.12 -0.70
C THR A 99 -16.37 9.74 -1.36
N THR A 100 -17.50 9.35 -1.97
CA THR A 100 -17.62 8.10 -2.72
C THR A 100 -16.70 8.07 -3.94
N LEU A 101 -16.58 9.18 -4.66
CA LEU A 101 -15.71 9.31 -5.82
C LEU A 101 -14.24 9.21 -5.42
N ILE A 102 -13.84 9.85 -4.33
CA ILE A 102 -12.45 9.85 -3.84
C ILE A 102 -12.06 8.49 -3.28
N PHE A 103 -12.96 7.83 -2.56
CA PHE A 103 -12.79 6.43 -2.17
C PHE A 103 -12.63 5.52 -3.40
N GLY A 104 -13.49 5.67 -4.41
CA GLY A 104 -13.39 4.90 -5.66
C GLY A 104 -12.05 5.12 -6.37
N LEU A 105 -11.61 6.38 -6.49
CA LEU A 105 -10.32 6.73 -7.07
C LEU A 105 -9.14 6.16 -6.27
N SER A 106 -9.18 6.19 -4.93
CA SER A 106 -8.10 5.66 -4.11
C SER A 106 -7.98 4.13 -4.25
N VAL A 107 -9.10 3.41 -4.30
CA VAL A 107 -9.12 1.96 -4.58
C VAL A 107 -8.59 1.66 -5.98
N ILE A 108 -9.04 2.39 -7.00
CA ILE A 108 -8.55 2.22 -8.38
C ILE A 108 -7.04 2.47 -8.45
N PHE A 109 -6.56 3.54 -7.81
CA PHE A 109 -5.13 3.87 -7.75
C PHE A 109 -4.33 2.75 -7.09
N VAL A 110 -4.78 2.22 -5.95
CA VAL A 110 -4.11 1.11 -5.26
C VAL A 110 -4.03 -0.13 -6.13
N VAL A 111 -5.15 -0.55 -6.72
CA VAL A 111 -5.19 -1.73 -7.59
C VAL A 111 -4.30 -1.52 -8.82
N TRP A 112 -4.35 -0.35 -9.43
CA TRP A 112 -3.56 -0.08 -10.63
C TRP A 112 -2.06 0.01 -10.32
N TYR A 113 -1.66 0.76 -9.30
CA TYR A 113 -0.26 1.03 -8.98
C TYR A 113 0.44 -0.13 -8.27
N PHE A 114 -0.21 -0.76 -7.29
CA PHE A 114 0.42 -1.83 -6.50
C PHE A 114 0.19 -3.24 -7.04
N ILE A 115 -0.82 -3.47 -7.89
CA ILE A 115 -1.12 -4.80 -8.44
C ILE A 115 -0.83 -4.84 -9.95
N ILE A 116 -1.53 -4.02 -10.75
CA ILE A 116 -1.46 -4.14 -12.22
C ILE A 116 -0.11 -3.70 -12.77
N TYR A 117 0.39 -2.54 -12.33
CA TYR A 117 1.64 -1.96 -12.81
C TYR A 117 2.86 -2.89 -12.59
N PRO A 118 3.13 -3.44 -11.38
CA PRO A 118 4.24 -4.36 -11.19
C PRO A 118 4.08 -5.66 -11.97
N ILE A 119 2.86 -6.20 -12.13
CA ILE A 119 2.62 -7.38 -12.97
C ILE A 119 2.99 -7.09 -14.43
N ARG A 120 2.61 -5.92 -14.97
CA ARG A 120 2.95 -5.52 -16.33
C ARG A 120 4.45 -5.32 -16.52
N LEU A 121 5.12 -4.68 -15.55
CA LEU A 121 6.56 -4.47 -15.59
C LEU A 121 7.31 -5.81 -15.56
N GLY A 122 6.90 -6.73 -14.68
CA GLY A 122 7.44 -8.09 -14.62
C GLY A 122 7.29 -8.82 -15.96
N ARG A 123 6.10 -8.79 -16.58
CA ARG A 123 5.87 -9.43 -17.89
C ARG A 123 6.75 -8.85 -18.99
N LYS A 124 6.96 -7.53 -19.04
CA LYS A 124 7.86 -6.89 -20.02
C LYS A 124 9.30 -7.32 -19.82
N GLN A 125 9.77 -7.40 -18.57
CA GLN A 125 11.14 -7.79 -18.26
C GLN A 125 11.41 -9.25 -18.63
N PHE A 126 10.47 -10.17 -18.33
CA PHE A 126 10.54 -11.56 -18.78
C PHE A 126 10.51 -11.70 -20.30
N SER A 127 9.74 -10.87 -21.01
CA SER A 127 9.70 -10.87 -22.48
C SER A 127 11.02 -10.40 -23.10
N HIS A 128 11.68 -9.39 -22.52
CA HIS A 128 12.97 -8.90 -23.00
C HIS A 128 14.08 -9.95 -22.79
N THR A 129 14.16 -10.59 -21.62
CA THR A 129 15.15 -11.65 -21.37
C THR A 129 15.02 -12.85 -22.32
N LYS A 130 13.81 -13.14 -22.82
CA LYS A 130 13.57 -14.22 -23.78
C LYS A 130 13.88 -13.84 -25.23
N ALA A 131 14.03 -12.55 -25.53
CA ALA A 131 14.37 -12.05 -26.87
C ALA A 131 15.87 -11.85 -27.09
N GLU A 132 16.67 -11.82 -26.01
CA GLU A 132 18.12 -11.58 -26.02
C GLU A 132 18.97 -12.84 -25.75
N GLY A 133 18.36 -14.00 -25.50
CA GLY A 133 19.02 -15.29 -25.28
C GLY A 133 18.61 -16.33 -26.30
#